data_AF-A0A971RJJ2-F1
#
_entry.id   AF-A0A971RJJ2-F1
#
_cell.length_a   1.000
_cell.length_b   1.000
_cell.length_c   1.000
_cell.angle_alpha   90.00
_cell.angle_beta   90.00
_cell.angle_gamma   90.00
#
_symmetry.space_group_name_H-M   'P 1'
#
loop_
_entity.id
_entity.type
_entity.pdbx_description
1 polymer ?
#
loop_
_entity_poly.entity_id
_entity_poly.type
_entity_poly.pdbx_seq_one_letter_code
_entity_poly.pdbx_strand_id
1 'polypeptide(L)' 'MAFSFLISVGATIIALHVASYGYYALKEEKNRHGGVGALLVALLTLVMPLLALWLRSN' A
#
# COMPACT_ATOMS: atom_id res chain seq x y z
N MET A 1 14.78 13.39 8.06
CA MET A 1 13.59 13.09 8.89
C MET A 1 12.29 13.56 8.23
N ALA A 2 12.10 14.86 7.94
CA ALA A 2 10.85 15.37 7.34
C ALA A 2 10.50 14.72 5.98
N PHE A 3 11.50 14.51 5.11
CA PHE A 3 11.28 13.85 3.81
C PHE A 3 10.83 12.38 3.94
N SER A 4 11.47 11.60 4.81
CA SER A 4 11.08 10.22 5.10
C SER A 4 9.67 10.14 5.70
N PHE A 5 9.30 11.12 6.55
CA PHE A 5 7.95 11.22 7.09
C PHE A 5 6.90 11.46 6.00
N LEU A 6 7.16 12.38 5.06
CA LEU A 6 6.27 12.63 3.93
C LEU A 6 6.10 11.38 3.04
N ILE A 7 7.18 10.63 2.80
CA ILE A 7 7.12 9.37 2.06
C ILE A 7 6.22 8.36 2.77
N SER A 8 6.40 8.15 4.08
CA SER A 8 5.58 7.21 4.84
C SER A 8 4.11 7.61 4.88
N VAL A 9 3.81 8.91 5.05
CA VAL A 9 2.43 9.42 5.04
C VAL A 9 1.79 9.25 3.66
N GLY A 10 2.50 9.65 2.60
CA GLY A 10 2.02 9.50 1.22
C GLY A 10 1.77 8.05 0.85
N ALA A 11 2.71 7.15 1.17
CA ALA A 11 2.55 5.71 0.96
C ALA A 11 1.36 5.14 1.74
N THR A 12 1.13 5.59 2.97
CA THR A 12 -0.02 5.16 3.79
C THR A 12 -1.34 5.59 3.15
N ILE A 13 -1.45 6.83 2.67
CA ILE A 13 -2.66 7.33 2.01
C ILE A 13 -2.96 6.52 0.73
N ILE A 14 -1.94 6.31 -0.11
CA ILE A 14 -2.08 5.52 -1.35
C ILE A 14 -2.48 4.08 -1.01
N ALA A 15 -1.81 3.45 -0.04
CA ALA A 15 -2.11 2.09 0.38
C ALA A 15 -3.55 1.96 0.90
N LEU A 16 -4.03 2.91 1.72
CA LEU A 16 -5.42 2.91 2.20
C LEU A 16 -6.42 3.05 1.05
N HIS A 17 -6.15 3.91 0.09
CA HIS A 17 -7.02 4.10 -1.07
C HIS A 17 -7.11 2.82 -1.92
N VAL A 18 -5.95 2.21 -2.22
CA VAL A 18 -5.89 0.95 -2.99
C VAL A 18 -6.51 -0.21 -2.19
N ALA A 19 -6.29 -0.28 -0.89
CA ALA A 19 -6.88 -1.31 -0.03
C ALA A 19 -8.41 -1.18 0.02
N SER A 20 -8.93 0.05 0.08
CA SER A 20 -10.37 0.31 0.01
C SER A 20 -10.96 -0.19 -1.31
N TYR A 21 -10.29 0.10 -2.43
CA TYR A 21 -10.67 -0.43 -3.75
C TYR A 21 -10.63 -1.96 -3.80
N GLY A 22 -9.56 -2.58 -3.28
CA GLY A 22 -9.43 -4.03 -3.24
C GLY A 22 -10.51 -4.70 -2.39
N TYR A 23 -10.85 -4.10 -1.25
CA TYR A 23 -11.95 -4.56 -0.40
C TYR A 23 -13.30 -4.43 -1.10
N TYR A 24 -13.56 -3.31 -1.77
CA TYR A 24 -14.77 -3.10 -2.57
C TYR A 24 -14.89 -4.13 -3.69
N ALA A 25 -13.82 -4.35 -4.47
CA ALA A 25 -13.80 -5.34 -5.56
C ALA A 25 -14.03 -6.78 -5.04
N LEU A 26 -13.52 -7.11 -3.86
CA LEU A 26 -13.77 -8.40 -3.21
C LEU A 26 -15.23 -8.57 -2.78
N LYS A 27 -15.79 -7.53 -2.17
CA LYS A 27 -17.10 -7.61 -1.50
C LYS A 27 -18.26 -7.41 -2.49
N GLU A 28 -18.17 -6.41 -3.35
CA GLU A 28 -19.28 -5.95 -4.20
C GLU A 28 -19.20 -6.60 -5.59
N GLU A 29 -18.04 -6.52 -6.26
CA GLU A 29 -17.88 -7.03 -7.63
C GLU A 29 -17.63 -8.55 -7.68
N LYS A 30 -17.41 -9.20 -6.54
CA LYS A 30 -16.96 -10.61 -6.41
C LYS A 30 -15.71 -10.93 -7.26
N ASN A 31 -14.96 -9.90 -7.65
CA ASN A 31 -13.74 -10.03 -8.43
C ASN A 31 -12.57 -10.38 -7.49
N ARG A 32 -12.48 -11.66 -7.14
CA ARG A 32 -11.48 -12.16 -6.18
C ARG A 32 -10.05 -11.88 -6.63
N HIS A 33 -9.75 -12.06 -7.92
CA HIS A 33 -8.41 -11.87 -8.44
C HIS A 33 -8.00 -10.39 -8.42
N GLY A 34 -8.89 -9.50 -8.89
CA GLY A 34 -8.65 -8.06 -8.87
C GLY A 34 -8.51 -7.52 -7.44
N GLY A 35 -9.41 -7.92 -6.55
CA GLY A 35 -9.37 -7.41 -5.17
C GLY A 35 -8.23 -7.97 -4.32
N VAL A 36 -7.87 -9.27 -4.46
CA VAL A 36 -6.64 -9.80 -3.83
C VAL A 36 -5.39 -9.12 -4.39
N GLY A 37 -5.34 -8.90 -5.71
CA GLY A 37 -4.25 -8.16 -6.35
C GLY A 37 -4.10 -6.73 -5.80
N ALA A 38 -5.20 -6.00 -5.69
CA ALA A 38 -5.23 -4.66 -5.10
C ALA A 38 -4.77 -4.66 -3.63
N LEU A 39 -5.20 -5.62 -2.81
CA LEU A 39 -4.75 -5.74 -1.42
C LEU A 39 -3.24 -6.03 -1.32
N LEU A 40 -2.70 -6.90 -2.19
CA LEU A 40 -1.26 -7.17 -2.24
C LEU A 40 -0.47 -5.92 -2.65
N VAL A 41 -0.95 -5.16 -3.65
CA VAL A 41 -0.31 -3.90 -4.07
C VAL A 41 -0.36 -2.87 -2.94
N ALA A 42 -1.47 -2.75 -2.22
CA ALA A 42 -1.58 -1.85 -1.08
C ALA A 42 -0.54 -2.20 0.01
N LEU A 43 -0.39 -3.50 0.32
CA LEU A 43 0.57 -3.97 1.31
C LEU A 43 2.02 -3.71 0.87
N LEU A 44 2.35 -3.99 -0.40
CA LEU A 44 3.67 -3.68 -0.96
C LEU A 44 3.96 -2.17 -0.97
N THR A 45 2.95 -1.34 -1.25
CA THR A 45 3.08 0.13 -1.24
C THR A 45 3.44 0.67 0.15
N LEU A 46 2.97 0.02 1.22
CA LEU A 46 3.34 0.35 2.59
C LEU A 46 4.73 -0.16 2.97
N VAL A 47 5.09 -1.38 2.55
CA VAL A 47 6.31 -2.06 2.99
C VAL A 47 7.55 -1.60 2.21
N MET A 48 7.43 -1.34 0.91
CA MET A 48 8.57 -0.97 0.05
C MET A 48 9.32 0.30 0.50
N PRO A 49 8.65 1.41 0.84
CA PRO A 49 9.34 2.61 1.31
C PRO A 49 10.06 2.38 2.63
N LEU A 50 9.48 1.57 3.53
CA LEU A 50 10.09 1.21 4.80
C LEU A 50 11.34 0.36 4.60
N LEU A 51 11.28 -0.64 3.71
CA LEU A 51 12.44 -1.45 3.32
C LEU A 51 13.53 -0.58 2.68
N ALA A 52 13.17 0.33 1.77
CA ALA A 52 14.13 1.23 1.13
C ALA A 52 14.81 2.17 2.14
N LEU A 53 14.07 2.70 3.11
CA LEU A 53 14.62 3.52 4.19
C LEU A 53 15.53 2.69 5.11
N TRP A 54 15.16 1.44 5.41
CA TRP A 54 15.95 0.52 6.23
C TRP A 54 17.27 0.14 5.53
N LEU A 55 17.22 -0.25 4.26
CA LEU A 55 18.40 -0.57 3.45
C LEU A 55 19.36 0.62 3.33
N ARG A 56 18.84 1.85 3.24
CA ARG A 56 19.68 3.05 3.21
C ARG A 56 20.36 3.34 4.54
N SER A 57 19.78 2.91 5.65
CA SER A 57 20.26 3.20 7.00
C SER A 57 21.33 2.22 7.50
N ASN A 58 21.46 1.05 6.86
CA ASN A 58 22.55 0.08 7.06
C ASN A 58 23.72 0.40 6.12
#